data_AF-A0A930LU57-F1
#
_entry.id   AF-A0A930LU57-F1
#
_cell.length_a   1.000
_cell.length_b   1.000
_cell.length_c   1.000
_cell.angle_alpha   90.00
_cell.angle_beta   90.00
_cell.angle_gamma   90.00
#
_symmetry.space_group_name_H-M   'P 1'
#
loop_
_entity.id
_entity.type
_entity.pdbx_description
1 polymer ?
#
loop_
_entity_poly.entity_id
_entity_poly.type
_entity_poly.pdbx_seq_one_letter_code
_entity_poly.pdbx_strand_id
1 'polypeptide(L)'
;MQGATHRAGGVAACMIGYTALAAHHAPLIEAAPIASLVVLYPFALWGSTASDLDHHPGSVWDEVKLIGERSGHSIPSQDPVSRTISHILHLTKPLRGVFPRKSRTAQILSILDCRHRSWQTHSELPFLLLLGVLTQLDPFTTNLGEALTQLVLTGIILGLIAHLTLDLLTPEGLPFATGLFINRVILRKKVLPERIKIIPHIKPKEKGKPGFFSTGGTWETKYVFNILHAVNLGLLGWLIYRLWIAPHTSFQII
;
A
#
# COMPACT_ATOMS: atom_id res chain seq x y z
N MET A 1 1.21 7.29 6.74
CA MET A 1 0.07 7.85 7.54
C MET A 1 -0.36 6.82 8.59
N GLN A 2 -1.40 7.05 9.40
CA GLN A 2 -1.98 6.01 10.26
C GLN A 2 -2.75 4.99 9.43
N GLY A 3 -2.83 3.75 9.92
CA GLY A 3 -3.48 2.64 9.22
C GLY A 3 -4.95 2.89 8.86
N ALA A 4 -5.70 3.63 9.69
CA ALA A 4 -7.09 3.99 9.37
C ALA A 4 -7.19 4.90 8.13
N THR A 5 -6.28 5.88 8.00
CA THR A 5 -6.19 6.77 6.84
C THR A 5 -5.77 5.99 5.60
N HIS A 6 -4.82 5.06 5.73
CA HIS A 6 -4.43 4.18 4.63
C HIS A 6 -5.59 3.31 4.13
N ARG A 7 -6.36 2.71 5.03
CA ARG A 7 -7.57 1.94 4.67
C ARG A 7 -8.59 2.81 3.94
N ALA A 8 -8.86 4.02 4.44
CA ALA A 8 -9.77 4.95 3.77
C ALA A 8 -9.27 5.32 2.36
N GLY A 9 -7.95 5.47 2.18
CA GLY A 9 -7.32 5.66 0.88
C GLY A 9 -7.46 4.44 -0.04
N GLY A 10 -7.31 3.22 0.49
CA GLY A 10 -7.52 1.98 -0.25
C GLY A 10 -8.95 1.86 -0.79
N VAL A 11 -9.95 2.23 0.02
CA VAL A 11 -11.36 2.30 -0.42
C VAL A 11 -11.52 3.30 -1.58
N ALA A 12 -10.97 4.50 -1.43
CA ALA A 12 -11.05 5.54 -2.47
C ALA A 12 -10.39 5.08 -3.78
N ALA A 13 -9.16 4.55 -3.70
CA ALA A 13 -8.44 4.06 -4.86
C ALA A 13 -9.13 2.87 -5.54
N CYS A 14 -9.73 1.96 -4.77
CA CYS A 14 -10.54 0.87 -5.33
C CYS A 14 -11.71 1.42 -6.16
N MET A 15 -12.50 2.34 -5.59
CA MET A 15 -13.69 2.86 -6.28
C MET A 15 -13.32 3.73 -7.48
N ILE A 16 -12.30 4.58 -7.37
CA ILE A 16 -11.77 5.37 -8.49
C ILE A 16 -11.21 4.45 -9.59
N GLY A 17 -10.37 3.49 -9.21
CA GLY A 17 -9.75 2.55 -10.14
C GLY A 17 -10.80 1.70 -10.87
N TYR A 18 -11.78 1.16 -10.14
CA TYR A 18 -12.92 0.46 -10.72
C TYR A 18 -13.68 1.34 -11.72
N THR A 19 -13.97 2.58 -11.33
CA THR A 19 -14.67 3.56 -12.19
C THR A 19 -13.90 3.81 -13.49
N ALA A 20 -12.58 4.02 -13.38
CA ALA A 20 -11.72 4.24 -14.53
C ALA A 20 -11.66 3.01 -15.44
N LEU A 21 -11.43 1.82 -14.88
CA LEU A 21 -11.41 0.57 -15.64
C LEU A 21 -12.75 0.32 -16.37
N ALA A 22 -13.87 0.59 -15.69
CA ALA A 22 -15.18 0.46 -16.28
C ALA A 22 -15.48 1.51 -17.36
N ALA A 23 -14.93 2.72 -17.25
CA ALA A 23 -15.05 3.76 -18.28
C ALA A 23 -14.21 3.44 -19.53
N HIS A 24 -13.18 2.61 -19.37
CA HIS A 24 -12.33 2.13 -20.46
C HIS A 24 -12.69 0.71 -20.93
N HIS A 25 -13.90 0.23 -20.62
CA HIS A 25 -14.40 -1.07 -21.11
C HIS A 25 -13.46 -2.25 -20.76
N ALA A 26 -12.87 -2.23 -19.56
CA ALA A 26 -11.98 -3.31 -19.12
C ALA A 26 -12.74 -4.66 -19.13
N PRO A 27 -12.25 -5.70 -19.84
CA PRO A 27 -13.04 -6.90 -20.15
C PRO A 27 -13.67 -7.59 -18.93
N LEU A 28 -12.89 -7.76 -17.85
CA LEU A 28 -13.38 -8.41 -16.63
C LEU A 28 -14.46 -7.58 -15.91
N ILE A 29 -14.32 -6.25 -15.95
CA ILE A 29 -15.28 -5.34 -15.33
C ILE A 29 -16.59 -5.35 -16.12
N GLU A 30 -16.54 -5.39 -17.45
CA GLU A 30 -17.76 -5.49 -18.27
C GLU A 30 -18.46 -6.84 -18.11
N ALA A 31 -17.69 -7.92 -18.13
CA ALA A 31 -18.22 -9.28 -18.06
C ALA A 31 -18.91 -9.55 -16.71
N ALA A 32 -18.36 -9.04 -15.61
CA ALA A 32 -18.92 -9.24 -14.28
C ALA A 32 -18.70 -8.00 -13.38
N PRO A 33 -19.48 -6.92 -13.54
CA PRO A 33 -19.24 -5.64 -12.87
C PRO A 33 -19.25 -5.75 -11.34
N ILE A 34 -20.22 -6.45 -10.78
CA ILE A 34 -20.38 -6.60 -9.32
C ILE A 34 -19.31 -7.56 -8.78
N ALA A 35 -19.10 -8.71 -9.43
CA ALA A 35 -18.12 -9.70 -8.97
C ALA A 35 -16.70 -9.11 -8.99
N SER A 36 -16.36 -8.35 -10.04
CA SER A 36 -15.09 -7.64 -10.13
C SER A 36 -14.88 -6.67 -8.98
N LEU A 37 -15.89 -5.87 -8.63
CA LEU A 37 -15.81 -4.95 -7.49
C LEU A 37 -15.65 -5.70 -6.16
N VAL A 38 -16.39 -6.79 -5.97
CA VAL A 38 -16.32 -7.65 -4.76
C VAL A 38 -14.93 -8.26 -4.60
N VAL A 39 -14.25 -8.61 -5.70
CA VAL A 39 -12.87 -9.10 -5.64
C VAL A 39 -11.89 -7.95 -5.41
N LEU A 40 -11.98 -6.85 -6.16
CA LEU A 40 -11.04 -5.73 -6.05
C LEU A 40 -10.99 -5.12 -4.64
N TYR A 41 -12.15 -4.96 -4.01
CA TYR A 41 -12.31 -4.24 -2.76
C TYR A 41 -11.46 -4.75 -1.57
N PRO A 42 -11.53 -6.04 -1.16
CA PRO A 42 -10.73 -6.54 -0.06
C PRO A 42 -9.22 -6.47 -0.34
N PHE A 43 -8.81 -6.67 -1.59
CA PHE A 43 -7.40 -6.62 -1.97
C PHE A 43 -6.84 -5.20 -2.08
N ALA A 44 -7.66 -4.22 -2.45
CA ALA A 44 -7.29 -2.80 -2.35
C ALA A 44 -7.15 -2.33 -0.90
N LEU A 45 -8.06 -2.76 -0.02
CA LEU A 45 -7.92 -2.52 1.42
C LEU A 45 -6.64 -3.15 1.96
N TRP A 46 -6.41 -4.43 1.69
CA TRP A 46 -5.20 -5.10 2.15
C TRP A 46 -3.94 -4.44 1.58
N GLY A 47 -3.87 -4.23 0.26
CA GLY A 47 -2.76 -3.58 -0.43
C GLY A 47 -2.44 -2.18 0.11
N SER A 48 -3.46 -1.42 0.53
CA SER A 48 -3.27 -0.09 1.13
C SER A 48 -2.59 -0.11 2.50
N THR A 49 -2.55 -1.27 3.16
CA THR A 49 -1.91 -1.47 4.47
C THR A 49 -0.75 -2.46 4.43
N ALA A 50 -0.59 -3.20 3.34
CA ALA A 50 0.41 -4.26 3.22
C ALA A 50 1.86 -3.72 3.35
N SER A 51 2.11 -2.49 2.89
CA SER A 51 3.42 -1.84 3.04
C SER A 51 3.84 -1.68 4.50
N ASP A 52 2.89 -1.43 5.41
CA ASP A 52 3.11 -1.30 6.85
C ASP A 52 3.34 -2.66 7.55
N LEU A 53 3.32 -3.79 6.84
CA LEU A 53 3.79 -5.07 7.39
C LEU A 53 5.32 -5.06 7.66
N ASP A 54 6.01 -4.01 7.23
CA ASP A 54 7.41 -3.73 7.57
C ASP A 54 7.64 -3.23 9.01
N HIS A 55 6.58 -3.01 9.79
CA HIS A 55 6.72 -2.83 11.22
C HIS A 55 7.25 -4.12 11.88
N HIS A 56 7.90 -3.97 13.04
CA HIS A 56 8.58 -5.08 13.67
C HIS A 56 7.59 -6.20 14.06
N PRO A 57 7.75 -7.45 13.55
CA PRO A 57 6.77 -8.54 13.74
C PRO A 57 6.67 -9.09 15.16
N GLY A 58 7.51 -8.62 16.09
CA GLY A 58 7.73 -9.27 17.37
C GLY A 58 8.62 -10.52 17.24
N SER A 59 8.55 -11.38 18.25
CA SER A 59 9.21 -12.68 18.28
C SER A 59 8.40 -13.71 17.48
N VAL A 60 9.07 -14.67 16.83
CA VAL A 60 8.40 -15.83 16.19
C VAL A 60 7.54 -16.59 17.22
N TRP A 61 7.95 -16.59 18.49
CA TRP A 61 7.22 -17.22 19.60
C TRP A 61 5.94 -16.48 19.99
N ASP A 62 5.71 -15.26 19.50
CA ASP A 62 4.45 -14.55 19.72
C ASP A 62 3.28 -15.19 18.96
N GLU A 63 3.53 -16.09 18.02
CA GLU A 63 2.44 -16.83 17.35
C GLU A 63 1.75 -17.83 18.28
N VAL A 64 2.50 -18.38 19.26
CA VAL A 64 2.01 -19.32 20.26
C VAL A 64 1.22 -18.61 21.38
N LYS A 65 1.36 -17.30 21.51
CA LYS A 65 0.65 -16.49 22.50
C LYS A 65 -0.79 -16.20 22.06
N LEU A 66 -1.68 -16.03 23.04
CA LEU A 66 -3.05 -15.56 22.82
C LEU A 66 -3.02 -14.19 22.11
N ILE A 67 -4.04 -13.92 21.29
CA ILE A 67 -4.09 -12.73 20.39
C ILE A 67 -3.83 -11.40 21.15
N GLY A 68 -4.25 -11.30 22.41
CA GLY A 68 -4.03 -10.12 23.27
C GLY A 68 -2.66 -10.02 23.95
N GLU A 69 -1.81 -11.05 23.85
CA GLU A 69 -0.53 -11.15 24.57
C GLU A 69 0.70 -11.16 23.63
N ARG A 70 0.47 -11.08 22.32
CA ARG A 70 1.50 -11.12 21.28
C ARG A 70 2.31 -9.83 21.28
N SER A 71 3.64 -9.88 21.37
CA SER A 71 4.44 -8.68 21.07
C SER A 71 4.48 -8.41 19.56
N GLY A 72 4.60 -7.14 19.14
CA GLY A 72 4.51 -6.76 17.71
C GLY A 72 3.15 -6.20 17.24
N HIS A 73 2.35 -5.60 18.13
CA HIS A 73 1.06 -4.96 17.82
C HIS A 73 1.10 -3.81 16.79
N SER A 74 2.25 -3.50 16.20
CA SER A 74 2.42 -2.36 15.29
C SER A 74 2.15 -2.69 13.82
N ILE A 75 2.13 -3.96 13.39
CA ILE A 75 1.69 -4.31 12.03
C ILE A 75 0.16 -4.22 11.92
N PRO A 76 -0.39 -3.69 10.81
CA PRO A 76 -1.82 -3.38 10.66
C PRO A 76 -2.73 -4.61 10.54
N SER A 77 -2.16 -5.78 10.23
CA SER A 77 -2.88 -7.06 10.22
C SER A 77 -2.02 -8.14 10.87
N GLN A 78 -2.64 -8.93 11.76
CA GLN A 78 -1.99 -9.94 12.60
C GLN A 78 -2.36 -11.38 12.16
N ASP A 79 -2.99 -11.51 10.99
CA ASP A 79 -3.31 -12.81 10.41
C ASP A 79 -2.03 -13.57 9.98
N PRO A 80 -2.11 -14.91 9.83
CA PRO A 80 -0.94 -15.73 9.52
C PRO A 80 -0.18 -15.30 8.26
N VAL A 81 -0.89 -14.86 7.21
CA VAL A 81 -0.26 -14.44 5.95
C VAL A 81 0.52 -13.14 6.16
N SER A 82 -0.11 -12.15 6.79
CA SER A 82 0.50 -10.86 7.08
C SER A 82 1.72 -10.97 7.99
N ARG A 83 1.68 -11.84 9.01
CA ARG A 83 2.83 -12.12 9.88
C ARG A 83 3.96 -12.82 9.13
N THR A 84 3.62 -13.79 8.29
CA THR A 84 4.61 -14.49 7.45
C THR A 84 5.35 -13.49 6.56
N ILE A 85 4.63 -12.59 5.89
CA ILE A 85 5.23 -11.53 5.08
C ILE A 85 6.14 -10.64 5.93
N SER A 86 5.68 -10.20 7.11
CA SER A 86 6.48 -9.38 8.01
C SER A 86 7.78 -10.07 8.46
N HIS A 87 7.73 -11.37 8.77
CA HIS A 87 8.90 -12.17 9.10
C HIS A 87 9.86 -12.30 7.91
N ILE A 88 9.34 -12.55 6.70
CA ILE A 88 10.14 -12.63 5.47
C ILE A 88 10.91 -11.32 5.24
N LEU A 89 10.23 -10.17 5.40
CA LEU A 89 10.86 -8.85 5.27
C LEU A 89 12.04 -8.66 6.24
N HIS A 90 11.98 -9.26 7.44
CA HIS A 90 12.99 -9.09 8.48
C HIS A 90 14.04 -10.21 8.56
N LEU A 91 14.12 -11.13 7.57
CA LEU A 91 15.06 -12.26 7.58
C LEU A 91 16.54 -11.86 7.68
N THR A 92 16.90 -10.68 7.18
CA THR A 92 18.30 -10.21 7.17
C THR A 92 18.72 -9.55 8.49
N LYS A 93 17.77 -9.22 9.39
CA LYS A 93 18.02 -8.62 10.71
C LYS A 93 18.95 -9.46 11.60
N PRO A 94 18.72 -10.77 11.83
CA PRO A 94 19.62 -11.59 12.63
C PRO A 94 21.02 -11.73 12.01
N LEU A 95 21.11 -11.82 10.68
CA LEU A 95 22.39 -11.97 9.97
C LEU A 95 23.31 -10.77 10.17
N ARG A 96 22.76 -9.56 10.34
CA ARG A 96 23.54 -8.34 10.57
C ARG A 96 24.35 -8.36 11.87
N GLY A 97 23.91 -9.12 12.88
CA GLY A 97 24.63 -9.28 14.15
C GLY A 97 25.90 -10.15 14.04
N VAL A 98 26.00 -10.97 12.98
CA VAL A 98 27.08 -11.92 12.78
C VAL A 98 28.28 -11.28 12.09
N PHE A 99 28.05 -10.31 11.19
CA PHE A 99 29.12 -9.71 10.39
C PHE A 99 29.69 -8.43 11.02
N PRO A 100 31.01 -8.17 10.90
CA PRO A 100 31.62 -6.94 11.37
C PRO A 100 30.95 -5.71 10.72
N ARG A 101 30.57 -4.70 11.53
CA ARG A 101 29.80 -3.52 11.09
C ARG A 101 30.41 -2.75 9.91
N LYS A 102 31.73 -2.82 9.73
CA LYS A 102 32.47 -2.13 8.65
C LYS A 102 32.69 -2.99 7.40
N SER A 103 32.31 -4.27 7.41
CA SER A 103 32.46 -5.17 6.27
C SER A 103 31.52 -4.78 5.12
N ARG A 104 31.91 -5.07 3.87
CA ARG A 104 31.04 -4.89 2.68
C ARG A 104 29.74 -5.67 2.82
N THR A 105 29.81 -6.88 3.38
CA THR A 105 28.63 -7.72 3.66
C THR A 105 27.67 -7.03 4.63
N ALA A 106 28.16 -6.43 5.71
CA ALA A 106 27.31 -5.68 6.65
C ALA A 106 26.67 -4.44 6.01
N GLN A 107 27.35 -3.79 5.04
CA GLN A 107 26.78 -2.67 4.28
C GLN A 107 25.66 -3.12 3.35
N ILE A 108 25.84 -4.22 2.60
CA ILE A 108 24.80 -4.79 1.75
C ILE A 108 23.61 -5.25 2.59
N LEU A 109 23.87 -6.01 3.66
CA LEU A 109 22.83 -6.44 4.60
C LEU A 109 22.07 -5.25 5.19
N SER A 110 22.71 -4.10 5.40
CA SER A 110 22.02 -2.91 5.91
C SER A 110 21.05 -2.26 4.91
N ILE A 111 21.21 -2.52 3.61
CA ILE A 111 20.27 -2.11 2.56
C ILE A 111 19.11 -3.10 2.48
N LEU A 112 19.39 -4.40 2.66
CA LEU A 112 18.40 -5.48 2.63
C LEU A 112 17.61 -5.62 3.95
N ASP A 113 18.12 -5.04 5.04
CA ASP A 113 17.48 -4.96 6.35
C ASP A 113 16.21 -4.13 6.23
N CYS A 114 15.06 -4.79 6.42
CA CYS A 114 13.78 -4.11 6.42
C CYS A 114 13.66 -3.25 7.69
N ARG A 115 13.23 -2.01 7.49
CA ARG A 115 12.87 -1.07 8.55
C ARG A 115 11.54 -0.44 8.15
N HIS A 116 10.82 0.10 9.12
CA HIS A 116 9.61 0.85 8.80
C HIS A 116 9.92 1.97 7.78
N ARG A 117 9.11 2.04 6.72
CA ARG A 117 9.29 2.93 5.55
C ARG A 117 10.59 2.68 4.80
N SER A 118 10.89 1.41 4.59
CA SER A 118 12.01 0.98 3.76
C SER A 118 11.64 0.92 2.28
N TRP A 119 12.66 0.81 1.43
CA TRP A 119 12.43 0.74 -0.02
C TRP A 119 11.71 -0.56 -0.43
N GLN A 120 11.81 -1.62 0.38
CA GLN A 120 11.19 -2.92 0.12
C GLN A 120 9.65 -2.86 0.09
N THR A 121 9.05 -1.86 0.71
CA THR A 121 7.58 -1.77 0.90
C THR A 121 7.00 -0.40 0.55
N HIS A 122 7.81 0.66 0.64
CA HIS A 122 7.37 2.05 0.47
C HIS A 122 8.14 2.74 -0.68
N SER A 123 8.32 2.06 -1.80
CA SER A 123 8.98 2.65 -2.97
C SER A 123 8.26 2.30 -4.26
N GLU A 124 8.81 2.77 -5.37
CA GLU A 124 8.35 2.40 -6.71
C GLU A 124 8.60 0.92 -7.04
N LEU A 125 9.56 0.24 -6.41
CA LEU A 125 9.94 -1.12 -6.83
C LEU A 125 8.85 -2.18 -6.58
N PRO A 126 8.20 -2.27 -5.39
CA PRO A 126 7.10 -3.20 -5.19
C PRO A 126 5.95 -2.96 -6.17
N PHE A 127 5.68 -1.71 -6.50
CA PHE A 127 4.68 -1.34 -7.49
C PHE A 127 5.06 -1.85 -8.88
N LEU A 128 6.29 -1.59 -9.34
CA LEU A 128 6.78 -2.06 -10.63
C LEU A 128 6.83 -3.58 -10.73
N LEU A 129 7.15 -4.28 -9.63
CA LEU A 129 7.14 -5.73 -9.57
C LEU A 129 5.72 -6.27 -9.78
N LEU A 130 4.74 -5.77 -9.01
CA LEU A 130 3.35 -6.20 -9.14
C LEU A 130 2.77 -5.88 -10.52
N LEU A 131 3.08 -4.68 -11.04
CA LEU A 131 2.68 -4.29 -12.38
C LEU A 131 3.32 -5.20 -13.45
N GLY A 132 4.60 -5.53 -13.30
CA GLY A 132 5.30 -6.47 -14.15
C GLY A 132 4.62 -7.83 -14.19
N VAL A 133 4.26 -8.39 -13.02
CA VAL A 133 3.50 -9.65 -12.94
C VAL A 133 2.13 -9.52 -13.61
N LEU A 134 1.39 -8.44 -13.37
CA LEU A 134 0.09 -8.21 -14.00
C LEU A 134 0.19 -8.18 -15.53
N THR A 135 1.24 -7.56 -16.10
CA THR A 135 1.44 -7.49 -17.55
C THR A 135 1.74 -8.82 -18.22
N GLN A 136 2.05 -9.88 -17.46
CA GLN A 136 2.25 -11.23 -18.00
C GLN A 136 0.95 -12.01 -18.16
N LEU A 137 -0.18 -11.49 -17.65
CA LEU A 137 -1.49 -12.13 -17.73
C LEU A 137 -2.22 -11.66 -18.99
N ASP A 138 -3.00 -12.54 -19.62
CA ASP A 138 -3.80 -12.25 -20.80
C ASP A 138 -5.02 -11.38 -20.43
N PRO A 139 -5.07 -10.10 -20.81
CA PRO A 139 -6.17 -9.20 -20.44
C PRO A 139 -7.54 -9.65 -20.99
N PHE A 140 -7.58 -10.58 -21.94
CA PHE A 140 -8.79 -11.16 -22.52
C PHE A 140 -9.02 -12.62 -22.10
N THR A 141 -8.37 -13.05 -21.03
CA THR A 141 -8.45 -14.43 -20.55
C THR A 141 -9.89 -14.86 -20.31
N THR A 142 -10.22 -16.06 -20.76
CA THR A 142 -11.46 -16.77 -20.41
C THR A 142 -11.25 -17.73 -19.25
N ASN A 143 -10.01 -17.86 -18.75
CA ASN A 143 -9.69 -18.71 -17.63
C ASN A 143 -10.09 -18.01 -16.32
N LEU A 144 -10.96 -18.64 -15.54
CA LEU A 144 -11.42 -18.09 -14.26
C LEU A 144 -10.27 -17.82 -13.27
N GLY A 145 -9.29 -18.73 -13.17
CA GLY A 145 -8.17 -18.57 -12.25
C GLY A 145 -7.29 -17.36 -12.61
N GLU A 146 -7.05 -17.16 -13.90
CA GLU A 146 -6.31 -16.01 -14.40
C GLU A 146 -7.09 -14.70 -14.23
N ALA A 147 -8.38 -14.69 -14.55
CA ALA A 147 -9.27 -13.55 -14.33
C ALA A 147 -9.30 -13.11 -12.86
N LEU A 148 -9.42 -14.08 -11.94
CA LEU A 148 -9.35 -13.80 -10.50
C LEU A 148 -7.98 -13.26 -10.11
N THR A 149 -6.89 -13.82 -10.65
CA THR A 149 -5.52 -13.35 -10.36
C THR A 149 -5.34 -11.91 -10.84
N GLN A 150 -5.85 -11.54 -12.01
CA GLN A 150 -5.81 -10.17 -12.52
C GLN A 150 -6.57 -9.20 -11.61
N LEU A 151 -7.79 -9.56 -11.18
CA LEU A 151 -8.58 -8.72 -10.27
C LEU A 151 -7.90 -8.57 -8.91
N VAL A 152 -7.34 -9.66 -8.36
CA VAL A 152 -6.59 -9.65 -7.10
C VAL A 152 -5.37 -8.71 -7.20
N LEU A 153 -4.53 -8.90 -8.22
CA LEU A 153 -3.34 -8.07 -8.44
C LEU A 153 -3.71 -6.61 -8.67
N THR A 154 -4.75 -6.34 -9.46
CA THR A 154 -5.26 -4.99 -9.69
C THR A 154 -5.71 -4.34 -8.39
N GLY A 155 -6.43 -5.07 -7.54
CA GLY A 155 -6.84 -4.61 -6.22
C GLY A 155 -5.61 -4.25 -5.36
N ILE A 156 -4.64 -5.15 -5.24
CA ILE A 156 -3.41 -4.91 -4.48
C ILE A 156 -2.66 -3.67 -5.02
N ILE A 157 -2.54 -3.53 -6.34
CA ILE A 157 -1.88 -2.40 -6.99
C ILE A 157 -2.60 -1.09 -6.67
N LEU A 158 -3.94 -1.03 -6.77
CA LEU A 158 -4.72 0.15 -6.40
C LEU A 158 -4.53 0.51 -4.92
N GLY A 159 -4.52 -0.49 -4.05
CA GLY A 159 -4.20 -0.32 -2.63
C GLY A 159 -2.80 0.27 -2.43
N LEU A 160 -1.80 -0.28 -3.08
CA LEU A 160 -0.42 0.20 -3.01
C LEU A 160 -0.29 1.63 -3.54
N ILE A 161 -0.95 1.97 -4.66
CA ILE A 161 -1.01 3.35 -5.17
C ILE A 161 -1.56 4.29 -4.09
N ALA A 162 -2.64 3.91 -3.40
CA ALA A 162 -3.18 4.70 -2.30
C ALA A 162 -2.16 4.87 -1.17
N HIS A 163 -1.48 3.79 -0.78
CA HIS A 163 -0.46 3.82 0.27
C HIS A 163 0.67 4.80 -0.07
N LEU A 164 1.30 4.64 -1.23
CA LEU A 164 2.42 5.47 -1.68
C LEU A 164 1.99 6.94 -1.87
N THR A 165 0.79 7.18 -2.38
CA THR A 165 0.24 8.54 -2.54
C THR A 165 0.05 9.22 -1.19
N LEU A 166 -0.53 8.51 -0.21
CA LEU A 166 -0.72 9.05 1.13
C LEU A 166 0.60 9.33 1.84
N ASP A 167 1.65 8.56 1.56
CA ASP A 167 2.97 8.83 2.12
C ASP A 167 3.69 10.02 1.49
N LEU A 168 3.45 10.30 0.20
CA LEU A 168 3.87 11.56 -0.42
C LEU A 168 3.23 12.78 0.26
N LEU A 169 2.02 12.60 0.83
CA LEU A 169 1.33 13.60 1.64
C LEU A 169 1.81 13.65 3.11
N THR A 170 2.95 13.04 3.41
CA THR A 170 3.64 13.16 4.71
C THR A 170 5.03 13.80 4.58
N PRO A 171 5.55 14.45 5.64
CA PRO A 171 6.89 15.03 5.67
C PRO A 171 8.04 14.03 5.50
N GLU A 172 7.77 12.76 5.78
CA GLU A 172 8.73 11.69 5.61
C GLU A 172 8.94 11.35 4.12
N GLY A 173 7.88 11.53 3.33
CA GLY A 173 7.83 11.25 1.91
C GLY A 173 8.05 9.79 1.57
N LEU A 174 8.24 9.55 0.27
CA LEU A 174 8.41 8.23 -0.31
C LEU A 174 9.90 7.91 -0.52
N PRO A 175 10.43 6.81 0.03
CA PRO A 175 11.70 6.24 -0.42
C PRO A 175 11.77 6.07 -1.95
N PHE A 176 12.84 6.57 -2.56
CA PHE A 176 13.11 6.36 -4.00
C PHE A 176 14.18 5.30 -4.14
N ALA A 177 13.77 4.07 -4.43
CA ALA A 177 14.64 2.90 -4.40
C ALA A 177 15.72 2.97 -5.50
N THR A 178 15.34 3.39 -6.70
CA THR A 178 16.24 3.54 -7.84
C THR A 178 17.37 4.50 -7.49
N GLY A 179 17.04 5.68 -6.95
CA GLY A 179 18.03 6.64 -6.47
C GLY A 179 18.92 6.08 -5.36
N LEU A 180 18.33 5.34 -4.41
CA LEU A 180 19.06 4.65 -3.34
C LEU A 180 20.09 3.65 -3.90
N PHE A 181 19.69 2.77 -4.81
CA PHE A 181 20.56 1.74 -5.41
C PHE A 181 21.63 2.36 -6.29
N ILE A 182 21.29 3.32 -7.14
CA ILE A 182 22.26 4.03 -7.98
C ILE A 182 23.32 4.71 -7.10
N ASN A 183 22.90 5.44 -6.06
CA ASN A 183 23.84 6.13 -5.19
C ASN A 183 24.74 5.18 -4.39
N ARG A 184 24.18 4.10 -3.83
CA ARG A 184 24.89 3.26 -2.85
C ARG A 184 25.60 2.06 -3.46
N VAL A 185 25.07 1.49 -4.54
CA VAL A 185 25.60 0.28 -5.18
C VAL A 185 26.42 0.62 -6.42
N ILE A 186 25.88 1.44 -7.32
CA ILE A 186 26.49 1.72 -8.62
C ILE A 186 27.54 2.84 -8.51
N LEU A 187 27.13 4.06 -8.15
CA LEU A 187 27.99 5.25 -8.16
C LEU A 187 28.80 5.43 -6.88
N ARG A 188 28.38 4.82 -5.77
CA ARG A 188 28.95 4.99 -4.42
C ARG A 188 29.10 6.45 -3.99
N LYS A 189 28.27 7.33 -4.54
CA LYS A 189 28.21 8.76 -4.27
C LYS A 189 26.75 9.18 -4.32
N LYS A 190 26.36 10.12 -3.44
CA LYS A 190 25.02 10.71 -3.46
C LYS A 190 24.89 11.68 -4.62
N VAL A 191 24.28 11.22 -5.72
CA VAL A 191 24.02 12.02 -6.93
C VAL A 191 22.52 12.21 -7.13
N LEU A 192 21.74 11.15 -6.95
CA LEU A 192 20.28 11.18 -7.07
C LEU A 192 19.60 11.39 -5.71
N PRO A 193 18.34 11.86 -5.66
CA PRO A 193 17.57 11.85 -4.42
C PRO A 193 17.36 10.41 -3.92
N GLU A 194 17.38 10.18 -2.60
CA GLU A 194 17.00 8.87 -2.00
C GLU A 194 15.54 8.87 -1.48
N ARG A 195 14.88 10.04 -1.50
CA ARG A 195 13.48 10.24 -1.07
C ARG A 195 12.81 11.34 -1.89
N ILE A 196 11.53 11.15 -2.16
CA ILE A 196 10.64 12.12 -2.82
C ILE A 196 9.72 12.71 -1.75
N LYS A 197 9.65 14.04 -1.66
CA LYS A 197 8.85 14.74 -0.66
C LYS A 197 8.06 15.86 -1.31
N ILE A 198 6.75 15.89 -1.06
CA ILE A 198 5.86 16.96 -1.52
C ILE A 198 5.54 17.91 -0.37
N ILE A 199 5.34 17.36 0.83
CA ILE A 199 4.95 18.14 2.02
C ILE A 199 6.20 18.58 2.82
N PRO A 200 6.29 19.86 3.22
CA PRO A 200 7.41 20.35 4.02
C PRO A 200 7.39 19.78 5.44
N HIS A 201 8.58 19.57 6.01
CA HIS A 201 8.72 19.17 7.40
C HIS A 201 8.65 20.39 8.32
N ILE A 202 7.50 20.58 8.99
CA ILE A 202 7.30 21.64 9.98
C ILE A 202 7.39 21.03 11.38
N LYS A 203 8.33 21.54 12.19
CA LYS A 203 8.50 21.09 13.58
C LYS A 203 7.25 21.43 14.43
N PRO A 204 6.88 20.60 15.41
CA PRO A 204 5.80 20.91 16.33
C PRO A 204 6.06 22.21 17.09
N LYS A 205 5.02 23.03 17.31
CA LYS A 205 5.11 24.25 18.11
C LYS A 205 5.18 23.97 19.61
N GLU A 206 4.62 22.85 20.05
CA GLU A 206 4.59 22.44 21.45
C GLU A 206 5.25 21.06 21.64
N LYS A 207 5.99 20.91 22.72
CA LYS A 207 6.66 19.65 23.07
C LYS A 207 5.60 18.59 23.41
N GLY A 208 5.66 17.44 22.75
CA GLY A 208 4.74 16.32 22.97
C GLY A 208 3.46 16.34 22.12
N LYS A 209 3.23 17.39 21.32
CA LYS A 209 2.13 17.40 20.34
C LYS A 209 2.65 17.06 18.94
N PRO A 210 1.85 16.35 18.11
CA PRO A 210 2.17 16.18 16.70
C PRO A 210 2.21 17.55 16.00
N GLY A 211 3.15 17.70 15.06
CA GLY A 211 3.19 18.87 14.19
C GLY A 211 1.98 18.89 13.25
N PHE A 212 1.68 20.03 12.63
CA PHE A 212 0.52 20.12 11.73
C PHE A 212 0.58 19.04 10.65
N PHE A 213 1.70 18.92 9.94
CA PHE A 213 1.93 17.93 8.89
C PHE A 213 2.45 16.57 9.38
N SER A 214 2.50 16.27 10.68
CA SER A 214 3.00 14.94 11.10
C SER A 214 1.93 13.86 10.98
N THR A 215 2.35 12.60 10.93
CA THR A 215 1.45 11.46 11.08
C THR A 215 0.70 11.56 12.42
N GLY A 216 -0.63 11.36 12.39
CA GLY A 216 -1.53 11.59 13.52
C GLY A 216 -1.75 13.06 13.89
N GLY A 217 -1.18 14.01 13.14
CA GLY A 217 -1.39 15.44 13.31
C GLY A 217 -2.72 15.93 12.73
N THR A 218 -2.99 17.24 12.84
CA THR A 218 -4.23 17.86 12.34
C THR A 218 -4.39 17.72 10.83
N TRP A 219 -3.29 17.79 10.06
CA TRP A 219 -3.30 17.57 8.61
C TRP A 219 -3.98 16.24 8.25
N GLU A 220 -3.52 15.17 8.88
CA GLU A 220 -4.00 13.83 8.60
C GLU A 220 -5.42 13.64 9.12
N THR A 221 -5.63 13.87 10.42
CA THR A 221 -6.87 13.50 11.12
C THR A 221 -8.05 14.39 10.77
N LYS A 222 -7.83 15.68 10.52
CA LYS A 222 -8.91 16.64 10.25
C LYS A 222 -9.16 16.87 8.77
N TYR A 223 -8.12 16.84 7.93
CA TYR A 223 -8.26 17.17 6.52
C TYR A 223 -8.23 15.92 5.65
N VAL A 224 -7.10 15.21 5.59
CA VAL A 224 -6.94 14.07 4.67
C VAL A 224 -7.99 12.99 4.96
N PHE A 225 -8.12 12.58 6.22
CA PHE A 225 -9.06 11.53 6.61
C PHE A 225 -10.52 11.90 6.28
N ASN A 226 -10.95 13.13 6.60
CA ASN A 226 -12.33 13.57 6.34
C ASN A 226 -12.62 13.75 4.84
N ILE A 227 -11.65 14.24 4.06
CA ILE A 227 -11.78 14.34 2.61
C ILE A 227 -11.94 12.95 2.01
N LEU A 228 -11.10 11.98 2.42
CA LEU A 228 -11.23 10.59 1.97
C LEU A 228 -12.60 10.01 2.31
N HIS A 229 -13.14 10.29 3.50
CA HIS A 229 -14.48 9.83 3.89
C HIS A 229 -15.58 10.45 3.01
N ALA A 230 -15.52 11.76 2.77
CA ALA A 230 -16.48 12.43 1.90
C ALA A 230 -16.44 11.88 0.46
N VAL A 231 -15.23 11.69 -0.08
CA VAL A 231 -15.01 11.08 -1.39
C VAL A 231 -15.56 9.65 -1.42
N ASN A 232 -15.30 8.86 -0.38
CA ASN A 232 -15.78 7.48 -0.30
C ASN A 232 -17.31 7.40 -0.28
N LEU A 233 -17.99 8.27 0.47
CA LEU A 233 -19.45 8.34 0.47
C LEU A 233 -20.02 8.73 -0.89
N GLY A 234 -19.43 9.73 -1.55
CA GLY A 234 -19.85 10.16 -2.88
C GLY A 234 -19.68 9.06 -3.93
N LEU A 235 -18.52 8.40 -3.95
CA LEU A 235 -18.23 7.30 -4.87
C LEU A 235 -19.09 6.07 -4.60
N LEU A 236 -19.34 5.74 -3.33
CA LEU A 236 -20.24 4.64 -2.97
C LEU A 236 -21.65 4.91 -3.48
N GLY A 237 -22.19 6.12 -3.26
CA GLY A 237 -23.50 6.51 -3.78
C GLY A 237 -23.57 6.42 -5.31
N TRP A 238 -22.52 6.86 -6.00
CA TRP A 238 -22.41 6.76 -7.46
C TRP A 238 -22.36 5.31 -7.94
N LEU A 239 -21.58 4.43 -7.29
CA LEU A 239 -21.49 3.01 -7.65
C LEU A 239 -22.81 2.28 -7.39
N ILE A 240 -23.49 2.58 -6.28
CA ILE A 240 -24.82 2.02 -6.00
C ILE A 240 -25.78 2.42 -7.12
N TYR A 241 -25.85 3.71 -7.46
CA TYR A 241 -26.68 4.18 -8.55
C TYR A 241 -26.35 3.48 -9.87
N ARG A 242 -25.07 3.45 -10.26
CA ARG A 242 -24.64 2.89 -11.55
C ARG A 242 -24.86 1.39 -11.67
N LEU A 243 -24.57 0.62 -10.61
CA LEU A 243 -24.60 -0.85 -10.67
C LEU A 243 -25.97 -1.44 -10.35
N TRP A 244 -26.80 -0.73 -9.57
CA TRP A 244 -28.04 -1.28 -9.04
C TRP A 244 -29.29 -0.50 -9.40
N ILE A 245 -29.19 0.79 -9.76
CA ILE A 245 -30.38 1.62 -10.04
C ILE A 245 -30.50 1.88 -11.54
N ALA A 246 -29.47 2.49 -12.15
CA ALA A 246 -29.46 2.88 -13.56
C ALA A 246 -29.80 1.73 -14.54
N PRO A 247 -29.33 0.48 -14.35
CA PRO A 247 -29.68 -0.63 -15.24
C PRO A 247 -31.17 -1.02 -15.21
N HIS A 248 -31.90 -0.61 -14.16
CA HIS A 248 -33.31 -0.92 -13.97
C HIS A 248 -34.24 0.29 -14.17
N THR A 249 -33.68 1.51 -14.28
CA THR A 249 -34.44 2.76 -14.47
C THR A 249 -34.30 3.36 -15.86
N SER A 250 -33.39 2.84 -16.68
CA SER A 250 -33.30 3.18 -18.09
C SER A 250 -34.45 2.50 -18.84
N PHE A 251 -35.62 3.16 -18.87
CA PHE A 251 -36.67 2.86 -19.83
C PHE A 251 -36.09 2.97 -21.24
N GLN A 252 -35.99 1.86 -21.96
CA GLN A 252 -35.84 1.91 -23.40
C GLN A 252 -37.13 2.52 -23.95
N ILE A 253 -37.05 3.78 -24.39
CA ILE A 253 -38.07 4.35 -25.26
C ILE A 253 -37.92 3.58 -26.57
N ILE A 254 -38.78 2.56 -26.74
CA ILE A 254 -38.98 1.84 -28.00
C ILE A 254 -39.64 2.79 -28.99
#